data_AF-A0A350U9Z3-F1
#
_entry.id   AF-A0A350U9Z3-F1
#
_cell.length_a   1.000
_cell.length_b   1.000
_cell.length_c   1.000
_cell.angle_alpha   90.00
_cell.angle_beta   90.00
_cell.angle_gamma   90.00
#
_symmetry.space_group_name_H-M   'P 1'
#
loop_
_entity.id
_entity.type
_entity.pdbx_description
1 polymer ?
#
loop_
_entity_poly.entity_id
_entity_poly.type
_entity_poly.pdbx_seq_one_letter_code
_entity_poly.pdbx_strand_id
1 'polypeptide(L)'
;MHMAEIVWKDRKRIIFGLPWTFTRYSITQEKLIIDTGFFSRKEDEIRLYRILDLSLHRPLRQRIWGLGTIRLHTADKSAPEVEIKRIKHAKKIKEMLSDMVERERDEKRITAREFMGFDVDGDGDRFN
;
A
#
# COMPACT_ATOMS: atom_id res chain seq x y z
N MET A 1 -24.92 -3.30 -0.18
CA MET A 1 -23.53 -2.95 0.19
C MET A 1 -22.66 -4.10 -0.29
N HIS A 2 -21.93 -3.92 -1.40
CA HIS A 2 -21.06 -4.98 -1.91
C HIS A 2 -19.94 -5.20 -0.89
N MET A 3 -19.98 -6.34 -0.20
CA MET A 3 -18.85 -6.79 0.62
C MET A 3 -17.75 -7.15 -0.36
N ALA A 4 -16.90 -6.17 -0.69
CA ALA A 4 -15.73 -6.40 -1.52
C ALA A 4 -14.91 -7.54 -0.91
N GLU A 5 -14.63 -8.58 -1.69
CA GLU A 5 -13.91 -9.75 -1.22
C GLU A 5 -12.52 -9.30 -0.74
N ILE A 6 -12.23 -9.55 0.54
CA ILE A 6 -10.94 -9.18 1.13
C ILE A 6 -9.95 -10.28 0.77
N VAL A 7 -9.06 -9.97 -0.17
CA VAL A 7 -8.01 -10.88 -0.64
C VAL A 7 -6.94 -11.06 0.44
N TRP A 8 -6.63 -9.98 1.16
CA TRP A 8 -5.63 -10.02 2.22
C TRP A 8 -5.93 -9.04 3.33
N LYS A 9 -5.61 -9.43 4.56
CA LYS A 9 -5.74 -8.59 5.74
C LYS A 9 -4.60 -8.85 6.71
N ASP A 10 -3.97 -7.78 7.19
CA ASP A 10 -2.97 -7.87 8.25
C ASP A 10 -3.03 -6.63 9.15
N ARG A 11 -2.23 -6.64 10.22
CA ARG A 11 -2.16 -5.52 11.16
C ARG A 11 -0.71 -5.20 11.39
N LYS A 12 -0.42 -3.91 11.49
CA LYS A 12 0.92 -3.46 11.86
C LYS A 12 1.33 -4.07 13.20
N ARG A 13 2.47 -4.74 13.22
CA ARG A 13 3.05 -5.34 14.43
C ARG A 13 4.15 -4.44 14.97
N ILE A 14 4.19 -4.27 16.29
CA ILE A 14 5.30 -3.59 16.97
C ILE A 14 6.42 -4.59 17.32
N ILE A 15 7.48 -4.08 17.95
CA ILE A 15 8.60 -4.86 18.48
C ILE A 15 8.00 -5.98 19.37
N PHE A 16 8.54 -7.20 19.25
CA PHE A 16 8.02 -8.46 19.82
C PHE A 16 6.80 -9.11 19.12
N GLY A 17 6.36 -8.61 17.96
CA GLY A 17 5.35 -9.31 17.13
C GLY A 17 3.90 -9.18 17.62
N LEU A 18 3.67 -8.42 18.68
CA LEU A 18 2.36 -8.10 19.22
C LEU A 18 1.64 -7.07 18.33
N PRO A 19 0.36 -7.29 17.97
CA PRO A 19 -0.45 -6.37 17.18
C PRO A 19 -1.05 -5.26 18.07
N TRP A 20 -0.22 -4.57 18.86
CA TRP A 20 -0.68 -3.49 19.75
C TRP A 20 -1.14 -2.25 18.97
N THR A 21 -0.80 -2.14 17.70
CA THR A 21 -1.26 -0.99 16.91
C THR A 21 -2.68 -1.20 16.43
N PHE A 22 -3.44 -0.11 16.44
CA PHE A 22 -4.77 -0.05 15.87
C PHE A 22 -4.73 0.25 14.37
N THR A 23 -3.64 -0.11 13.68
CA THR A 23 -3.50 0.03 12.23
C THR A 23 -3.77 -1.30 11.56
N ARG A 24 -4.84 -1.35 10.78
CA ARG A 24 -5.28 -2.53 10.01
C ARG A 24 -5.11 -2.22 8.53
N TYR A 25 -4.53 -3.16 7.81
CA TYR A 25 -4.38 -3.11 6.36
C TYR A 25 -5.29 -4.17 5.76
N SER A 26 -6.12 -3.79 4.81
CA SER A 26 -6.97 -4.72 4.05
C SER A 26 -6.82 -4.43 2.56
N ILE A 27 -6.59 -5.47 1.77
CA ILE A 27 -6.50 -5.37 0.32
C ILE A 27 -7.72 -6.09 -0.25
N THR A 28 -8.48 -5.40 -1.09
CA THR A 28 -9.56 -5.95 -1.91
C THR A 28 -9.08 -6.04 -3.36
N GLN A 29 -9.92 -6.57 -4.26
CA GLN A 29 -9.59 -6.63 -5.69
C GLN A 29 -9.44 -5.25 -6.35
N GLU A 30 -10.01 -4.19 -5.76
CA GLU A 30 -10.05 -2.85 -6.38
C GLU A 30 -9.36 -1.75 -5.54
N LYS A 31 -9.10 -2.01 -4.26
CA LYS A 31 -8.55 -0.98 -3.35
C LYS A 31 -7.76 -1.56 -2.17
N LEU A 32 -6.78 -0.78 -1.75
CA LEU A 32 -6.10 -0.88 -0.47
C LEU A 32 -6.81 0.01 0.55
N ILE A 33 -7.22 -0.57 1.67
CA ILE A 33 -7.88 0.11 2.79
C ILE A 33 -6.93 0.10 3.99
N ILE A 34 -6.69 1.28 4.55
CA ILE A 34 -5.84 1.48 5.73
C ILE A 34 -6.68 2.13 6.81
N ASP A 35 -6.99 1.36 7.85
CA ASP A 35 -7.74 1.83 9.01
C ASP A 35 -6.77 2.07 10.16
N THR A 36 -6.68 3.30 10.65
CA THR A 36 -5.78 3.69 11.75
C THR A 36 -6.55 4.45 12.83
N GLY A 37 -6.52 3.97 14.07
CA GLY A 37 -7.05 4.77 15.18
C GLY A 37 -7.35 4.01 16.48
N PHE A 38 -7.10 4.66 17.62
CA PHE A 38 -7.55 4.18 18.94
C PHE A 38 -8.74 4.99 19.48
N PHE A 39 -8.66 6.33 19.42
CA PHE A 39 -9.73 7.25 19.83
C PHE A 39 -10.38 7.99 18.65
N SER A 40 -9.57 8.36 17.64
CA SER A 40 -10.05 8.90 16.36
C SER A 40 -9.75 7.88 15.28
N ARG A 41 -10.77 7.45 14.54
CA ARG A 41 -10.68 6.42 13.51
C ARG A 41 -10.53 7.09 12.15
N LYS A 42 -9.38 6.90 11.50
CA LYS A 42 -9.10 7.36 10.15
C LYS A 42 -9.08 6.16 9.21
N GLU A 43 -9.90 6.22 8.16
CA GLU A 43 -9.93 5.23 7.09
C GLU A 43 -9.44 5.89 5.82
N ASP A 44 -8.33 5.39 5.27
CA ASP A 44 -7.78 5.83 4.00
C ASP A 44 -7.98 4.72 2.96
N GLU A 45 -8.63 5.04 1.84
CA GLU A 45 -8.88 4.11 0.73
C GLU A 45 -8.12 4.54 -0.52
N ILE A 46 -7.29 3.65 -1.06
CA ILE A 46 -6.47 3.89 -2.25
C ILE A 46 -6.83 2.83 -3.29
N ARG A 47 -7.31 3.26 -4.46
CA ARG A 47 -7.62 2.34 -5.56
C ARG A 47 -6.34 1.75 -6.13
N LEU A 48 -6.30 0.45 -6.47
CA LEU A 48 -5.03 -0.15 -6.87
C LEU A 48 -4.54 0.42 -8.20
N TYR A 49 -5.46 0.78 -9.11
CA TYR A 49 -5.07 1.43 -10.37
C TYR A 49 -4.31 2.75 -10.20
N ARG A 50 -4.44 3.42 -9.03
CA ARG A 50 -3.74 4.69 -8.73
C ARG A 50 -2.37 4.50 -8.09
N ILE A 51 -2.03 3.29 -7.69
CA ILE A 51 -0.69 2.98 -7.19
C ILE A 51 0.23 3.02 -8.39
N LEU A 52 1.30 3.81 -8.36
CA LEU A 52 2.26 3.99 -9.45
C LEU A 52 3.42 3.00 -9.31
N ASP A 53 4.05 3.00 -8.13
CA ASP A 53 5.19 2.15 -7.80
C ASP A 53 5.02 1.48 -6.43
N LEU A 54 5.63 0.29 -6.30
CA LEU A 54 5.69 -0.50 -5.08
C LEU A 54 7.15 -0.82 -4.73
N SER A 55 7.60 -0.29 -3.60
CA SER A 55 8.97 -0.45 -3.13
C SER A 55 9.04 -1.20 -1.79
N LEU A 56 9.97 -2.15 -1.65
CA LEU A 56 10.12 -2.95 -0.42
C LEU A 56 11.31 -2.43 0.41
N HIS A 57 11.04 -1.91 1.61
CA HIS A 57 12.05 -1.50 2.56
C HIS A 57 12.20 -2.52 3.70
N ARG A 58 13.41 -3.09 3.86
CA ARG A 58 13.69 -4.14 4.86
C ARG A 58 15.10 -4.06 5.45
N PRO A 59 15.33 -3.24 6.49
CA PRO A 59 16.61 -3.15 7.18
C PRO A 59 16.96 -4.45 7.92
N LEU A 60 18.25 -4.67 8.23
CA LEU A 60 18.78 -5.92 8.81
C LEU A 60 17.99 -6.41 10.04
N ARG A 61 17.65 -5.50 10.96
CA ARG A 61 16.84 -5.82 12.15
C ARG A 61 15.47 -6.42 11.80
N GLN A 62 14.80 -5.89 10.77
CA GLN A 62 13.53 -6.44 10.31
C GLN A 62 13.69 -7.76 9.56
N ARG A 63 14.82 -7.98 8.88
CA ARG A 63 15.12 -9.28 8.24
C ARG A 63 15.19 -10.40 9.27
N ILE A 64 15.90 -10.16 10.38
CA ILE A 64 16.03 -11.11 11.49
C ILE A 64 14.65 -11.50 12.06
N TRP A 65 13.72 -10.55 12.19
CA TRP A 65 12.38 -10.81 12.71
C TRP A 65 11.32 -11.20 11.66
N GLY A 66 11.70 -11.40 10.40
CA GLY A 66 10.71 -11.78 9.36
C GLY A 66 9.76 -10.65 8.93
N LEU A 67 10.05 -9.40 9.30
CA LEU A 67 9.21 -8.23 9.03
C LEU A 67 9.73 -7.44 7.83
N GLY A 68 8.86 -6.62 7.23
CA GLY A 68 9.23 -5.62 6.24
C GLY A 68 8.20 -4.50 6.14
N THR A 69 8.54 -3.43 5.44
CA THR A 69 7.64 -2.32 5.12
C THR A 69 7.52 -2.19 3.61
N ILE A 70 6.29 -2.17 3.09
CA ILE A 70 6.02 -1.87 1.69
C ILE A 70 5.68 -0.38 1.59
N ARG A 71 6.37 0.33 0.71
CA ARG A 71 6.06 1.72 0.33
C ARG A 71 5.30 1.70 -0.98
N LEU A 72 4.25 2.51 -1.04
CA LEU A 72 3.42 2.69 -2.21
C LEU A 72 3.50 4.15 -2.60
N HIS A 73 3.82 4.40 -3.86
CA HIS A 73 3.70 5.71 -4.47
C HIS A 73 2.34 5.77 -5.15
N THR A 74 1.55 6.81 -4.87
CA THR A 74 0.22 6.95 -5.45
C THR A 74 0.13 8.25 -6.23
N ALA A 75 -0.73 8.24 -7.25
CA ALA A 75 -1.06 9.43 -8.03
C ALA A 75 -1.94 10.45 -7.28
N ASP A 76 -2.35 10.14 -6.03
CA ASP A 76 -3.27 11.01 -5.29
C ASP A 76 -2.51 12.17 -4.64
N LYS A 77 -2.93 13.40 -4.94
CA LYS A 77 -2.31 14.63 -4.40
C LYS A 77 -2.40 14.72 -2.87
N SER A 78 -3.39 14.07 -2.26
CA SER A 78 -3.61 14.13 -0.81
C SER A 78 -2.75 13.12 -0.04
N ALA A 79 -2.31 12.05 -0.71
CA ALA A 79 -1.53 10.96 -0.11
C ALA A 79 -0.50 10.40 -1.11
N PRO A 80 0.55 11.17 -1.47
CA PRO A 80 1.50 10.78 -2.51
C PRO A 80 2.33 9.55 -2.15
N GLU A 81 2.60 9.34 -0.85
CA GLU A 81 3.32 8.17 -0.35
C GLU A 81 2.55 7.52 0.80
N VAL A 82 2.40 6.20 0.72
CA VAL A 82 1.69 5.38 1.70
C VAL A 82 2.54 4.20 2.09
N GLU A 83 2.52 3.80 3.36
CA GLU A 83 3.38 2.72 3.86
C GLU A 83 2.59 1.65 4.63
N ILE A 84 2.73 0.40 4.18
CA ILE A 84 2.30 -0.80 4.92
C ILE A 84 3.47 -1.25 5.79
N LYS A 85 3.43 -0.90 7.09
CA LYS A 85 4.58 -1.00 7.99
C LYS A 85 4.59 -2.32 8.77
N ARG A 86 5.78 -2.92 8.86
CA ARG A 86 6.09 -4.04 9.79
C ARG A 86 5.14 -5.22 9.63
N ILE A 87 4.95 -5.66 8.39
CA ILE A 87 4.17 -6.85 8.05
C ILE A 87 5.09 -8.06 7.86
N LYS A 88 4.56 -9.26 8.14
CA LYS A 88 5.24 -10.51 7.82
C LYS A 88 5.16 -10.80 6.33
N HIS A 89 6.15 -11.52 5.80
CA HIS A 89 6.18 -11.93 4.39
C HIS A 89 6.04 -10.75 3.40
N ALA A 90 6.57 -9.58 3.76
CA ALA A 90 6.42 -8.34 3.00
C ALA A 90 6.79 -8.47 1.51
N LYS A 91 7.77 -9.32 1.17
CA LYS A 91 8.13 -9.60 -0.23
C LYS A 91 6.97 -10.26 -0.99
N LYS A 92 6.40 -11.33 -0.45
CA LYS A 92 5.25 -12.05 -1.05
C LYS A 92 4.03 -11.15 -1.19
N ILE A 93 3.77 -10.31 -0.18
CA ILE A 93 2.64 -9.37 -0.21
C ILE A 93 2.88 -8.27 -1.25
N LYS A 94 4.13 -7.80 -1.41
CA LYS A 94 4.49 -6.84 -2.45
C LYS A 94 4.29 -7.42 -3.85
N GLU A 95 4.72 -8.66 -4.08
CA GLU A 95 4.51 -9.36 -5.35
C GLU A 95 3.02 -9.53 -5.64
N MET A 96 2.25 -10.08 -4.70
CA MET A 96 0.80 -10.22 -4.80
C MET A 96 0.11 -8.87 -5.11
N LEU A 97 0.48 -7.80 -4.42
CA LEU A 97 -0.10 -6.48 -4.64
C LEU A 97 0.28 -5.92 -6.01
N SER A 98 1.50 -6.18 -6.50
CA SER A 98 1.94 -5.79 -7.84
C SER A 98 1.05 -6.45 -8.90
N ASP A 99 0.84 -7.76 -8.79
CA ASP A 99 0.02 -8.52 -9.72
C ASP A 99 -1.44 -8.01 -9.73
N MET A 100 -1.98 -7.68 -8.55
CA MET A 100 -3.32 -7.12 -8.42
C MET A 100 -3.44 -5.72 -9.05
N VAL A 101 -2.44 -4.86 -8.86
CA VAL A 101 -2.40 -3.52 -9.48
C VAL A 101 -2.38 -3.64 -11.00
N GLU A 102 -1.53 -4.51 -11.55
CA GLU A 102 -1.43 -4.71 -13.00
C GLU A 102 -2.73 -5.26 -13.58
N ARG A 103 -3.35 -6.23 -12.90
CA ARG A 103 -4.64 -6.79 -13.30
C ARG A 103 -5.75 -5.74 -13.28
N GLU A 104 -5.85 -4.94 -12.23
CA GLU A 104 -6.89 -3.91 -12.13
C GLU A 104 -6.72 -2.84 -13.23
N ARG A 105 -5.48 -2.48 -13.57
CA ARG A 105 -5.18 -1.56 -14.67
C ARG A 105 -5.61 -2.12 -16.03
N ASP A 106 -5.35 -3.41 -16.28
CA ASP A 106 -5.76 -4.09 -17.51
C ASP A 106 -7.30 -4.17 -17.63
N GLU A 107 -7.97 -4.54 -16.53
CA GLU A 107 -9.43 -4.60 -16.45
C GLU A 107 -10.09 -3.23 -16.70
N LYS A 108 -9.50 -2.15 -16.17
CA LYS A 108 -9.96 -0.76 -16.38
C LYS A 108 -9.53 -0.19 -17.74
N ARG A 109 -8.72 -0.92 -18.53
CA ARG A 109 -8.12 -0.49 -19.81
C ARG A 109 -7.44 0.88 -19.71
N ILE A 110 -6.77 1.13 -18.59
CA ILE A 110 -6.12 2.44 -18.39
C ILE A 110 -5.05 2.59 -19.45
N THR A 111 -5.23 3.60 -20.30
CA THR A 111 -4.32 3.82 -21.41
C THR A 111 -2.98 4.33 -20.88
N ALA A 112 -1.87 3.97 -21.51
CA ALA A 112 -0.54 4.50 -21.14
C ALA A 112 -0.49 6.04 -21.05
N ARG A 113 -1.37 6.74 -21.78
CA ARG A 113 -1.56 8.20 -21.70
C ARG A 113 -2.12 8.68 -20.36
N GLU A 114 -3.06 7.96 -19.77
CA GLU A 114 -3.63 8.29 -18.46
C GLU A 114 -2.61 8.00 -17.35
N PHE A 115 -1.80 6.95 -17.53
CA PHE A 115 -0.70 6.63 -16.63
C PHE A 115 0.38 7.72 -16.61
N MET A 116 0.85 8.16 -17.79
CA MET A 116 1.80 9.27 -17.90
C MET A 116 1.27 10.56 -17.26
N GLY A 117 -0.04 10.80 -17.26
CA GLY A 117 -0.64 11.95 -16.57
C GLY A 117 -0.43 11.95 -15.06
N PHE A 118 -0.13 10.80 -14.45
CA PHE A 118 0.12 10.69 -13.01
C PHE A 118 1.59 10.92 -12.63
N ASP A 119 2.54 10.55 -13.50
CA ASP A 119 3.99 10.67 -13.22
C ASP A 119 4.51 12.12 -13.37
N VAL A 120 3.86 12.94 -14.20
CA VAL A 120 4.34 14.30 -14.57
C VAL A 120 4.17 15.33 -13.44
N ASP A 121 3.32 15.06 -12.45
CA ASP A 121 3.02 15.99 -11.35
C ASP A 121 3.97 15.86 -10.12
N GLY A 122 4.95 14.94 -10.15
CA GLY A 122 5.75 14.55 -8.97
C GLY A 122 7.20 15.07 -8.89
N ASP A 123 7.74 15.66 -9.96
CA ASP A 123 9.14 16.11 -10.02
C ASP A 123 9.25 17.63 -9.78
N GLY A 124 8.97 18.02 -8.53
CA GLY A 124 9.24 19.36 -8.01
C GLY A 124 9.89 19.21 -6.64
N ASP A 125 11.14 19.64 -6.53
CA ASP A 125 11.84 19.92 -5.26
C ASP A 125 12.32 18.72 -4.43
N ARG A 126 13.40 18.05 -4.90
CA ARG A 126 14.34 17.34 -4.00
C ARG A 126 15.82 17.59 -4.35
N PHE A 127 16.20 18.86 -4.33
CA PHE A 127 17.59 19.28 -4.09
C PHE A 127 17.61 20.49 -3.13
N ASN A 128 17.73 20.22 -1.83
CA ASN A 128 18.42 21.10 -0.87
C ASN A 128 18.77 20.32 0.40
#